data_AF-A0A1E4K2U7-F1
#
_entry.id   AF-A0A1E4K2U7-F1
#
_cell.length_a   1.000
_cell.length_b   1.000
_cell.length_c   1.000
_cell.angle_alpha   90.00
_cell.angle_beta   90.00
_cell.angle_gamma   90.00
#
_symmetry.space_group_name_H-M   'P 1'
#
loop_
_entity.id
_entity.type
_entity.pdbx_description
1 polymer ?
#
loop_
_entity_poly.entity_id
_entity_poly.type
_entity_poly.pdbx_seq_one_letter_code
_entity_poly.pdbx_strand_id
1 'polypeptide(L)'
;MHLTVRSRRDVGAAAVAVLLSLPLADAGAQSCAAPTPLVANGMQFVNTCFGDASLVAACWSTFALAGRAGVLNLSLPYPAGTITVTPQNVGYDPAVFLLPMRCNSTAGCATAVDSSGPGVSESVSLSRVDSGNYYLVIAPLQPALVDCGQVMVSYGVTPQQQGLIAEGLFRGTINGLPPH
;
A
#
# COMPACT_ATOMS: atom_id res chain seq x y z
N MET A 1 -78.48 -18.95 -5.53
CA MET A 1 -79.21 -17.67 -5.57
C MET A 1 -78.23 -16.52 -5.39
N HIS A 2 -78.34 -15.55 -6.30
CA HIS A 2 -77.90 -14.14 -6.23
C HIS A 2 -76.48 -13.73 -5.82
N LEU A 3 -75.71 -13.35 -6.86
CA LEU A 3 -74.83 -12.18 -6.99
C LEU A 3 -74.92 -11.11 -5.88
N THR A 4 -73.80 -10.51 -5.49
CA THR A 4 -73.56 -9.07 -5.78
C THR A 4 -72.06 -8.73 -5.76
N VAL A 5 -71.56 -8.24 -6.89
CA VAL A 5 -70.27 -7.58 -7.08
C VAL A 5 -70.32 -6.17 -6.49
N ARG A 6 -69.30 -5.73 -5.75
CA ARG A 6 -69.00 -4.29 -5.61
C ARG A 6 -67.51 -3.99 -5.79
N SER A 7 -67.27 -3.39 -6.95
CA SER A 7 -66.11 -2.61 -7.35
C SER A 7 -65.81 -1.49 -6.36
N ARG A 8 -64.53 -1.28 -6.04
CA ARG A 8 -63.98 0.06 -5.81
C ARG A 8 -62.66 0.19 -6.57
N ARG A 9 -62.66 1.19 -7.45
CA ARG A 9 -61.49 1.77 -8.09
C ARG A 9 -60.83 2.67 -7.07
N ASP A 10 -59.59 2.41 -6.70
CA ASP A 10 -58.76 3.43 -6.07
C ASP A 10 -57.81 4.01 -7.11
N VAL A 11 -58.03 5.31 -7.32
CA VAL A 11 -57.28 6.24 -8.13
C VAL A 11 -56.27 6.92 -7.21
N GLY A 12 -55.04 7.07 -7.69
CA GLY A 12 -54.03 7.95 -7.07
C GLY A 12 -52.86 7.18 -6.47
N ALA A 13 -51.61 7.57 -6.62
CA ALA A 13 -51.05 8.77 -7.20
C ALA A 13 -49.68 8.38 -7.78
N ALA A 14 -49.40 8.79 -9.01
CA ALA A 14 -48.05 8.69 -9.56
C ALA A 14 -47.15 9.68 -8.81
N ALA A 15 -46.42 9.20 -7.81
CA ALA A 15 -45.34 9.95 -7.19
C ALA A 15 -44.21 10.05 -8.21
N VAL A 16 -44.10 11.22 -8.86
CA VAL A 16 -42.93 11.59 -9.65
C VAL A 16 -41.80 11.86 -8.66
N ALA A 17 -41.04 10.80 -8.35
CA ALA A 17 -39.80 10.91 -7.60
C ALA A 17 -38.78 11.66 -8.47
N VAL A 18 -38.63 12.96 -8.23
CA VAL A 18 -37.53 13.76 -8.75
C VAL A 18 -36.26 13.23 -8.08
N LEU A 19 -35.58 12.32 -8.77
CA LEU A 19 -34.22 11.88 -8.45
C LEU A 19 -33.31 13.10 -8.63
N LEU A 20 -33.12 13.84 -7.55
CA LEU A 20 -32.00 14.77 -7.39
C LEU A 20 -30.72 13.96 -7.50
N SER A 21 -30.17 13.91 -8.70
CA SER A 21 -28.80 13.45 -8.97
C SER A 21 -27.84 14.41 -8.28
N LEU A 22 -27.63 14.21 -6.98
CA LEU A 22 -26.49 14.77 -6.26
C LEU A 22 -25.23 14.27 -6.98
N PRO A 23 -24.34 15.15 -7.45
CA PRO A 23 -23.02 14.70 -7.83
C PRO A 23 -22.41 14.06 -6.58
N LEU A 24 -22.17 12.74 -6.65
CA LEU A 24 -21.24 12.08 -5.76
C LEU A 24 -19.92 12.80 -5.96
N ALA A 25 -19.64 13.77 -5.10
CA ALA A 25 -18.33 14.36 -5.03
C ALA A 25 -17.41 13.22 -4.60
N ASP A 26 -16.64 12.67 -5.54
CA ASP A 26 -15.39 11.96 -5.27
C ASP A 26 -14.39 12.98 -4.68
N ALA A 27 -14.73 13.54 -3.52
CA ALA A 27 -13.93 14.50 -2.78
C ALA A 27 -12.93 13.71 -1.95
N GLY A 28 -11.90 13.26 -2.63
CA GLY A 28 -10.79 12.55 -2.04
C GLY A 28 -9.76 12.20 -3.09
N ALA A 29 -9.35 13.17 -3.92
CA ALA A 29 -8.04 13.09 -4.56
C ALA A 29 -7.00 13.15 -3.42
N GLN A 30 -6.81 12.03 -2.73
CA GLN A 30 -5.70 11.84 -1.82
C GLN A 30 -4.47 11.94 -2.70
N SER A 31 -3.83 13.11 -2.66
CA SER A 31 -2.56 13.30 -3.31
C SER A 31 -1.59 12.38 -2.57
N CYS A 32 -1.41 11.19 -3.10
CA CYS A 32 -0.26 10.37 -2.79
C CYS A 32 0.95 11.21 -3.21
N ALA A 33 1.49 12.02 -2.29
CA ALA A 33 2.69 12.82 -2.55
C ALA A 33 3.70 11.88 -3.19
N ALA A 34 4.24 12.25 -4.37
CA ALA A 34 5.06 11.35 -5.16
C ALA A 34 6.29 10.92 -4.34
N PRO A 35 6.32 9.69 -3.80
CA PRO A 35 7.37 9.33 -2.85
C PRO A 35 8.68 9.13 -3.61
N THR A 36 9.79 9.35 -2.92
CA THR A 36 11.12 9.15 -3.49
C THR A 36 11.29 7.68 -3.91
N PRO A 37 11.76 7.41 -5.14
CA PRO A 37 11.98 6.04 -5.59
C PRO A 37 13.19 5.40 -4.88
N LEU A 38 13.02 4.15 -4.46
CA LEU A 38 14.12 3.28 -4.03
C LEU A 38 14.51 2.36 -5.19
N VAL A 39 15.75 2.50 -5.66
CA VAL A 39 16.28 1.71 -6.79
C VAL A 39 17.08 0.50 -6.29
N ALA A 40 17.12 -0.57 -7.09
CA ALA A 40 17.92 -1.75 -6.79
C ALA A 40 19.41 -1.41 -6.66
N ASN A 41 20.08 -2.03 -5.67
CA ASN A 41 21.44 -1.71 -5.22
C ASN A 41 21.63 -0.24 -4.78
N GLY A 42 20.53 0.46 -4.48
CA GLY A 42 20.53 1.83 -4.00
C GLY A 42 20.47 1.91 -2.47
N MET A 43 20.78 3.11 -1.99
CA MET A 43 20.66 3.50 -0.59
C MET A 43 19.95 4.86 -0.48
N GLN A 44 19.08 5.00 0.50
CA GLN A 44 18.32 6.22 0.77
C GLN A 44 18.33 6.53 2.26
N PHE A 45 18.55 7.79 2.62
CA PHE A 45 18.36 8.28 3.98
C PHE A 45 16.94 8.82 4.11
N VAL A 46 16.21 8.33 5.10
CA VAL A 46 14.82 8.74 5.37
C VAL A 46 14.74 9.25 6.79
N ASN A 47 14.19 10.45 6.95
CA ASN A 47 13.88 11.01 8.26
C ASN A 47 12.36 10.98 8.46
N THR A 48 11.87 10.04 9.27
CA THR A 48 10.44 9.86 9.51
C THR A 48 9.82 11.01 10.29
N CYS A 49 10.62 11.84 10.99
CA CYS A 49 10.12 13.03 11.68
C CYS A 49 9.51 14.08 10.74
N PHE A 50 9.91 14.07 9.47
CA PHE A 50 9.35 14.92 8.41
C PHE A 50 8.51 14.13 7.41
N GLY A 51 8.14 12.90 7.78
CA GLY A 51 7.36 11.99 6.96
C GLY A 51 5.87 12.32 6.88
N ASP A 52 5.14 11.42 6.25
CA ASP A 52 3.70 11.48 6.05
C ASP A 52 2.97 11.28 7.38
N ALA A 53 2.12 12.24 7.75
CA ALA A 53 1.30 12.20 8.95
C ALA A 53 -0.13 11.68 8.70
N SER A 54 -0.52 11.50 7.43
CA SER A 54 -1.85 11.01 7.05
C SER A 54 -1.97 9.49 7.22
N LEU A 55 -0.83 8.77 7.21
CA LEU A 55 -0.78 7.35 7.46
C LEU A 55 -0.73 7.06 8.96
N VAL A 56 -1.87 6.73 9.54
CA VAL A 56 -2.00 6.42 10.99
C VAL A 56 -2.01 4.92 11.30
N ALA A 57 -2.25 4.09 10.28
CA ALA A 57 -2.28 2.64 10.42
C ALA A 57 -1.89 1.94 9.10
N ALA A 58 -1.40 0.71 9.19
CA ALA A 58 -0.99 -0.12 8.07
C ALA A 58 -1.69 -1.51 8.06
N CYS A 59 -1.66 -2.18 6.90
CA CYS A 59 -2.19 -3.52 6.65
C CYS A 59 -3.65 -3.70 7.10
N TRP A 60 -4.61 -3.08 6.41
CA TRP A 60 -6.03 -3.08 6.82
C TRP A 60 -6.26 -2.55 8.25
N SER A 61 -5.48 -1.56 8.67
CA SER A 61 -5.53 -0.99 10.02
C SER A 61 -5.18 -1.97 11.16
N THR A 62 -4.55 -3.11 10.84
CA THR A 62 -4.09 -4.09 11.82
C THR A 62 -2.97 -3.52 12.71
N PHE A 63 -2.15 -2.65 12.13
CA PHE A 63 -0.98 -2.09 12.78
C PHE A 63 -1.14 -0.58 12.98
N ALA A 64 -1.35 -0.15 14.22
CA ALA A 64 -1.39 1.26 14.58
C ALA A 64 0.02 1.86 14.61
N LEU A 65 0.23 2.98 13.93
CA LEU A 65 1.52 3.65 13.86
C LEU A 65 1.63 4.68 14.99
N ALA A 66 2.79 4.76 15.63
CA ALA A 66 3.03 5.66 16.76
C ALA A 66 3.44 7.08 16.35
N GLY A 67 3.74 7.31 15.07
CA GLY A 67 4.14 8.62 14.57
C GLY A 67 4.09 8.71 13.04
N ARG A 68 4.82 9.67 12.49
CA ARG A 68 4.89 9.93 11.05
C ARG A 68 5.61 8.80 10.33
N ALA A 69 5.20 8.54 9.09
CA ALA A 69 5.76 7.48 8.26
C ALA A 69 6.72 8.03 7.20
N GLY A 70 7.91 7.43 7.10
CA GLY A 70 8.70 7.51 5.90
C GLY A 70 8.06 6.68 4.79
N VAL A 71 7.86 7.25 3.61
CA VAL A 71 7.26 6.55 2.47
C VAL A 71 8.21 6.62 1.28
N LEU A 72 8.59 5.47 0.74
CA LEU A 72 9.37 5.33 -0.48
C LEU A 72 8.57 4.58 -1.54
N ASN A 73 8.81 4.91 -2.81
CA ASN A 73 8.21 4.19 -3.93
C ASN A 73 9.14 3.06 -4.37
N LEU A 74 8.59 1.86 -4.51
CA LEU A 74 9.33 0.67 -4.92
C LEU A 74 8.63 0.03 -6.12
N SER A 75 9.32 0.00 -7.27
CA SER A 75 8.86 -0.73 -8.44
C SER A 75 9.52 -2.10 -8.51
N LEU A 76 8.73 -3.16 -8.41
CA LEU A 76 9.15 -4.56 -8.40
C LEU A 76 8.60 -5.30 -9.62
N PRO A 77 9.14 -5.08 -10.83
CA PRO A 77 8.76 -5.91 -11.99
C PRO A 77 9.19 -7.37 -11.78
N TYR A 78 10.29 -7.59 -11.07
CA TYR A 78 10.76 -8.90 -10.61
C TYR A 78 11.11 -8.80 -9.11
N PRO A 79 10.25 -9.31 -8.21
CA PRO A 79 10.42 -9.17 -6.77
C PRO A 79 11.56 -10.06 -6.28
N ALA A 80 12.76 -9.48 -6.19
CA ALA A 80 13.97 -10.19 -5.81
C ALA A 80 14.85 -9.32 -4.92
N GLY A 81 15.68 -9.96 -4.11
CA GLY A 81 16.59 -9.29 -3.18
C GLY A 81 15.98 -9.05 -1.80
N THR A 82 16.63 -8.15 -1.07
CA THR A 82 16.31 -7.84 0.32
C THR A 82 16.39 -6.34 0.51
N ILE A 83 15.39 -5.79 1.20
CA ILE A 83 15.41 -4.42 1.70
C ILE A 83 15.82 -4.47 3.16
N THR A 84 16.80 -3.66 3.54
CA THR A 84 17.23 -3.50 4.93
C THR A 84 17.01 -2.07 5.37
N VAL A 85 16.41 -1.89 6.53
CA VAL A 85 16.17 -0.58 7.16
C VAL A 85 16.96 -0.54 8.45
N THR A 86 17.97 0.34 8.50
CA THR A 86 18.86 0.46 9.66
C THR A 86 18.61 1.78 10.37
N PRO A 87 18.10 1.79 11.62
CA PRO A 87 17.94 3.00 12.40
C PRO A 87 19.30 3.66 12.65
N GLN A 88 19.33 4.99 12.57
CA GLN A 88 20.52 5.82 12.81
C GLN A 88 20.46 6.51 14.19
N ASN A 89 19.30 6.45 14.85
CA ASN A 89 19.08 7.01 16.19
C ASN A 89 18.89 5.88 17.20
N VAL A 90 19.53 6.02 18.36
CA VAL A 90 19.37 5.08 19.48
C VAL A 90 17.93 5.12 19.99
N GLY A 91 17.33 3.95 20.18
CA GLY A 91 15.98 3.80 20.74
C GLY A 91 14.83 3.97 19.74
N TYR A 92 15.11 4.33 18.49
CA TYR A 92 14.10 4.29 17.43
C TYR A 92 13.92 2.85 16.92
N ASP A 93 12.67 2.40 16.88
CA ASP A 93 12.27 1.04 16.51
C ASP A 93 11.38 1.09 15.26
N PRO A 94 11.98 1.02 14.05
CA PRO A 94 11.21 1.10 12.82
C PRO A 94 10.55 -0.23 12.50
N ALA A 95 9.23 -0.24 12.32
CA ALA A 95 8.56 -1.30 11.58
C ALA A 95 8.54 -0.96 10.09
N VAL A 96 8.59 -2.00 9.25
CA VAL A 96 8.64 -1.89 7.80
C VAL A 96 7.44 -2.59 7.19
N PHE A 97 6.67 -1.86 6.38
CA PHE A 97 5.49 -2.37 5.69
C PHE A 97 5.64 -2.19 4.18
N LEU A 98 5.25 -3.19 3.42
CA LEU A 98 5.15 -3.09 1.97
C LEU A 98 3.68 -3.10 1.56
N LEU A 99 3.18 -1.95 1.15
CA LEU A 99 1.79 -1.74 0.74
C LEU A 99 1.71 -1.66 -0.78
N PRO A 100 0.77 -2.34 -1.46
CA PRO A 100 0.53 -2.10 -2.87
C PRO A 100 0.24 -0.61 -3.11
N MET A 101 0.80 -0.04 -4.17
CA MET A 101 0.68 1.38 -4.49
C MET A 101 -0.76 1.72 -4.92
N ARG A 102 -1.62 1.96 -3.94
CA ARG A 102 -3.01 2.35 -4.10
C ARG A 102 -3.24 3.60 -3.25
N CYS A 103 -3.95 4.59 -3.78
CA CYS A 103 -4.32 5.79 -3.02
C CYS A 103 -5.49 5.54 -2.06
N ASN A 104 -5.58 4.33 -1.48
CA ASN A 104 -6.48 4.04 -0.37
C ASN A 104 -5.68 3.53 0.83
N SER A 105 -5.81 4.20 1.98
CA SER A 105 -5.13 3.83 3.23
C SER A 105 -5.58 2.48 3.82
N THR A 106 -6.53 1.81 3.18
CA THR A 106 -7.09 0.51 3.57
C THR A 106 -6.53 -0.66 2.77
N ALA A 107 -5.42 -0.51 2.05
CA ALA A 107 -4.79 -1.64 1.39
C ALA A 107 -4.21 -2.65 2.41
N GLY A 108 -4.29 -3.93 2.07
CA GLY A 108 -3.55 -4.98 2.78
C GLY A 108 -2.05 -4.85 2.50
N CYS A 109 -1.21 -5.33 3.40
CA CYS A 109 0.23 -5.39 3.15
C CYS A 109 0.59 -6.66 2.38
N ALA A 110 1.55 -6.55 1.47
CA ALA A 110 2.23 -7.72 0.93
C ALA A 110 3.15 -8.36 1.99
N THR A 111 3.77 -7.51 2.83
CA THR A 111 4.57 -7.97 3.97
C THR A 111 4.69 -6.87 5.02
N ALA A 112 4.91 -7.28 6.27
CA ALA A 112 5.17 -6.42 7.41
C ALA A 112 6.24 -7.08 8.27
N VAL A 113 7.25 -6.32 8.69
CA VAL A 113 8.35 -6.81 9.51
C VAL A 113 8.62 -5.82 10.64
N ASP A 114 8.66 -6.35 11.86
CA ASP A 114 8.99 -5.68 13.11
C ASP A 114 9.55 -6.77 14.04
N SER A 115 10.84 -7.08 13.92
CA SER A 115 11.39 -8.35 14.41
C SER A 115 12.51 -8.21 15.42
N SER A 116 13.15 -7.04 15.48
CA SER A 116 14.46 -6.91 16.14
C SER A 116 14.49 -5.89 17.27
N GLY A 117 13.40 -5.14 17.48
CA GLY A 117 13.28 -4.18 18.57
C GLY A 117 14.16 -2.93 18.40
N PRO A 118 14.17 -2.03 19.40
CA PRO A 118 14.69 -0.68 19.22
C PRO A 118 16.18 -0.63 18.86
N GLY A 119 16.52 0.16 17.84
CA GLY A 119 17.89 0.38 17.39
C GLY A 119 18.48 -0.75 16.54
N VAL A 120 17.70 -1.80 16.23
CA VAL A 120 18.15 -2.90 15.38
C VAL A 120 17.62 -2.75 13.96
N SER A 121 18.35 -3.29 12.98
CA SER A 121 17.93 -3.26 11.58
C SER A 121 16.77 -4.22 11.32
N GLU A 122 15.77 -3.76 10.55
CA GLU A 122 14.72 -4.62 10.00
C GLU A 122 15.07 -5.04 8.58
N SER A 123 14.66 -6.25 8.17
CA SER A 123 14.90 -6.75 6.82
C SER A 123 13.68 -7.44 6.21
N VAL A 124 13.42 -7.12 4.95
CA VAL A 124 12.30 -7.65 4.16
C VAL A 124 12.87 -8.41 2.98
N SER A 125 12.64 -9.73 2.94
CA SER A 125 12.92 -10.52 1.75
C SER A 125 11.80 -10.34 0.73
N LEU A 126 12.16 -9.97 -0.51
CA LEU A 126 11.20 -9.76 -1.59
C LEU A 126 10.81 -11.06 -2.30
N SER A 127 11.41 -12.20 -1.95
CA SER A 127 11.16 -13.51 -2.58
C SER A 127 9.71 -14.02 -2.45
N ARG A 128 8.92 -13.44 -1.54
CA ARG A 128 7.52 -13.79 -1.27
C ARG A 128 6.53 -12.70 -1.67
N VAL A 129 7.02 -11.62 -2.28
CA VAL A 129 6.20 -10.49 -2.72
C VAL A 129 5.86 -10.68 -4.19
N ASP A 130 4.66 -10.33 -4.61
CA ASP A 130 4.26 -10.38 -6.02
C ASP A 130 4.88 -9.21 -6.81
N SER A 131 4.95 -9.33 -8.14
CA SER A 131 5.38 -8.20 -8.97
C SER A 131 4.36 -7.05 -8.91
N GLY A 132 4.87 -5.81 -8.95
CA GLY A 132 4.01 -4.63 -8.88
C GLY A 132 4.73 -3.38 -8.39
N ASN A 133 3.95 -2.32 -8.18
CA ASN A 133 4.43 -1.10 -7.52
C ASN A 133 3.93 -1.07 -6.09
N TYR A 134 4.82 -0.70 -5.18
CA TYR A 134 4.58 -0.71 -3.75
C TYR A 134 5.03 0.60 -3.10
N TYR A 135 4.35 0.98 -2.03
CA TYR A 135 4.88 1.89 -1.02
C TYR A 135 5.64 1.08 0.02
N LEU A 136 6.92 1.38 0.19
CA LEU A 136 7.68 0.97 1.37
C LEU A 136 7.45 2.01 2.47
N VAL A 137 6.70 1.62 3.48
CA VAL A 137 6.36 2.44 4.63
C VAL A 137 7.26 2.06 5.79
N ILE A 138 7.83 3.06 6.44
CA ILE A 138 8.71 2.91 7.59
C ILE A 138 8.17 3.80 8.71
N ALA A 139 7.73 3.19 9.79
CA ALA A 139 7.14 3.90 10.93
C ALA A 139 7.26 3.04 12.18
N PRO A 140 7.32 3.65 13.38
CA PRO A 140 7.27 2.90 14.62
C PRO A 140 5.84 2.41 14.90
N LEU A 141 5.70 1.24 15.53
CA LEU A 141 4.41 0.70 15.98
C LEU A 141 4.02 1.23 17.35
N GLN A 142 2.72 1.28 17.64
CA GLN A 142 2.25 1.59 19.00
C GLN A 142 2.34 0.36 19.91
N PRO A 143 2.83 0.52 21.17
CA PRO A 143 3.44 1.72 21.73
C PRO A 143 4.93 1.85 21.36
N ALA A 144 5.38 3.06 21.02
CA ALA A 144 6.78 3.35 20.73
C ALA A 144 7.43 4.22 21.82
N LEU A 145 8.71 3.98 22.10
CA LEU A 145 9.53 4.85 22.96
C LEU A 145 9.87 6.18 22.26
N VAL A 146 10.07 6.11 20.94
CA VAL A 146 10.42 7.24 20.08
C VAL A 146 9.51 7.16 18.85
N ASP A 147 8.74 8.21 18.60
CA ASP A 147 7.70 8.28 17.56
C ASP A 147 8.23 8.65 16.16
N CYS A 148 9.49 9.09 16.05
CA CYS A 148 10.15 9.34 14.78
C CYS A 148 11.68 9.23 14.86
N GLY A 149 12.35 9.03 13.72
CA GLY A 149 13.80 8.89 13.68
C GLY A 149 14.37 8.93 12.26
N GLN A 150 15.69 8.83 12.15
CA GLN A 150 16.40 8.68 10.90
C GLN A 150 16.72 7.21 10.66
N VAL A 151 16.55 6.77 9.42
CA VAL A 151 16.90 5.42 8.96
C VAL A 151 17.70 5.50 7.67
N MET A 152 18.57 4.52 7.49
CA MET A 152 19.22 4.24 6.23
C MET A 152 18.54 3.02 5.62
N VAL A 153 17.98 3.18 4.43
CA VAL A 153 17.28 2.14 3.68
C VAL A 153 18.20 1.68 2.56
N SER A 154 18.50 0.39 2.49
CA SER A 154 19.23 -0.21 1.37
C SER A 154 18.38 -1.27 0.69
N TYR A 155 18.48 -1.35 -0.64
CA TYR A 155 17.85 -2.40 -1.43
C TYR A 155 18.94 -3.21 -2.13
N GLY A 156 19.29 -4.37 -1.58
CA GLY A 156 20.31 -5.25 -2.14
C GLY A 156 19.72 -6.31 -3.07
N VAL A 157 20.27 -6.44 -4.27
CA VAL A 157 20.01 -7.56 -5.19
C VAL A 157 21.33 -8.24 -5.57
N THR A 158 21.33 -9.55 -5.74
CA THR A 158 22.52 -10.25 -6.24
C THR A 158 22.77 -9.91 -7.72
N PRO A 159 23.99 -10.07 -8.25
CA PRO A 159 24.26 -9.86 -9.67
C PRO A 159 23.36 -10.69 -10.59
N GLN A 160 23.04 -11.93 -10.17
CA GLN A 160 22.12 -12.82 -10.89
C GLN A 160 20.70 -12.24 -10.93
N GLN A 161 20.21 -11.72 -9.80
CA GLN A 161 18.89 -11.06 -9.72
C GLN A 161 18.86 -9.75 -10.50
N GLN A 162 19.97 -9.00 -10.52
CA GLN A 162 20.09 -7.77 -11.29
C GLN A 162 19.97 -8.03 -12.80
N GLY A 163 20.56 -9.13 -13.30
CA GLY A 163 20.37 -9.59 -14.67
C GLY A 163 18.88 -9.80 -15.00
N LEU A 164 18.17 -10.53 -14.14
CA LEU A 164 16.73 -10.78 -14.31
C LEU A 164 15.88 -9.51 -14.31
N ILE A 165 16.22 -8.53 -13.46
CA ILE A 165 15.54 -7.22 -13.41
C ILE A 165 15.81 -6.41 -14.68
N ALA A 166 17.06 -6.36 -15.14
CA ALA A 166 17.48 -5.57 -16.30
C ALA A 166 16.93 -6.13 -17.63
N GLU A 167 16.84 -7.46 -17.73
CA GLU A 167 16.45 -8.15 -18.94
C GLU A 167 14.94 -8.11 -19.22
N GLY A 168 14.10 -7.79 -18.21
CA GLY A 168 12.65 -7.67 -18.38
C GLY A 168 11.99 -8.89 -19.04
N LEU A 169 12.59 -10.08 -18.88
CA LEU A 169 12.58 -11.16 -19.88
C LEU A 169 11.30 -12.00 -19.92
N PHE A 170 10.21 -11.53 -19.32
CA PHE A 170 8.88 -12.06 -19.59
C PHE A 170 7.94 -10.93 -20.05
N ARG A 171 8.30 -10.28 -21.16
CA ARG A 171 7.26 -9.80 -22.08
C ARG A 171 6.49 -11.03 -22.57
N GLY A 172 5.43 -11.38 -21.83
CA GLY A 172 4.47 -12.39 -22.22
C GLY A 172 3.90 -12.08 -23.59
N THR A 173 4.59 -12.54 -24.63
CA THR A 173 4.02 -12.77 -25.94
C THR A 173 3.63 -14.24 -25.97
N ILE A 174 2.54 -14.56 -25.29
CA ILE A 174 1.73 -15.72 -25.67
C ILE A 174 0.90 -15.24 -26.87
N ASN A 175 1.57 -15.03 -28.00
CA ASN A 175 0.90 -14.86 -29.27
C ASN A 175 0.46 -16.25 -29.74
N GLY A 176 -0.85 -16.47 -29.79
CA GLY A 176 -1.49 -17.29 -30.82
C GLY A 176 -1.13 -18.77 -30.90
N LEU A 177 -1.90 -19.60 -30.21
CA LEU A 177 -2.23 -20.94 -30.70
C LEU A 177 -3.71 -20.91 -31.13
N PRO A 178 -4.03 -20.99 -32.44
CA PRO A 178 -5.41 -21.23 -32.85
C PRO A 178 -5.83 -22.65 -32.43
N PRO A 179 -7.09 -22.86 -32.02
CA PRO A 179 -7.62 -24.20 -31.87
C PRO A 179 -7.68 -24.87 -33.25
N HIS A 180 -7.07 -26.04 -33.36
CA HIS A 180 -7.32 -27.00 -34.43
C HIS A 180 -8.67 -27.69 -34.22
#